data_AF-A0A922LCU9-F1
#
_entry.id   AF-A0A922LCU9-F1
#
_cell.length_a   1.000
_cell.length_b   1.000
_cell.length_c   1.000
_cell.angle_alpha   90.00
_cell.angle_beta   90.00
_cell.angle_gamma   90.00
#
_symmetry.space_group_name_H-M   'P 1'
#
loop_
_entity.id
_entity.type
_entity.pdbx_description
1 polymer ?
#
loop_
_entity_poly.entity_id
_entity_poly.type
_entity_poly.pdbx_seq_one_letter_code
_entity_poly.pdbx_strand_id
1 'polypeptide(L)'
;MNRLFSTNPIDAMQRCFTLLENIGQGDILRPGDIYSLIIRGLVMEEKYKAALTCLNEMKERIGDNIIFRYLDHEILEKIYKTLNLTSIEYDKHTSDKITIENDALDTPTYEGNAIDGNVSDETNDC
;
A
#
# COMPACT_ATOMS: atom_id res chain seq x y z
N MET A 1 -10.61 -36.41 -11.08
CA MET A 1 -9.84 -35.16 -10.99
C MET A 1 -10.65 -34.14 -10.23
N ASN A 2 -10.05 -33.62 -9.16
CA ASN A 2 -10.71 -32.91 -8.07
C ASN A 2 -11.26 -31.53 -8.48
N ARG A 3 -12.56 -31.30 -8.27
CA ARG A 3 -13.19 -29.96 -8.18
C ARG A 3 -12.79 -29.24 -6.87
N LEU A 4 -11.52 -29.30 -6.47
CA LEU A 4 -11.06 -28.78 -5.19
C LEU A 4 -11.10 -27.23 -5.10
N PHE A 5 -11.35 -26.54 -6.23
CA PHE A 5 -11.46 -25.08 -6.29
C PHE A 5 -12.58 -24.59 -7.21
N SER A 6 -13.70 -25.32 -7.31
CA SER A 6 -14.91 -24.76 -7.94
C SER A 6 -15.68 -23.92 -6.93
N THR A 7 -15.01 -22.95 -6.29
CA THR A 7 -15.69 -21.98 -5.45
C THR A 7 -16.58 -21.12 -6.34
N ASN A 8 -17.88 -21.10 -6.05
CA ASN A 8 -18.81 -20.19 -6.71
C ASN A 8 -18.27 -18.76 -6.58
N PRO A 9 -18.11 -18.00 -7.67
CA PRO A 9 -17.55 -16.64 -7.64
C PRO A 9 -18.36 -15.71 -6.72
N ILE A 10 -19.67 -15.94 -6.60
CA ILE A 10 -20.53 -15.19 -5.68
C ILE A 10 -20.14 -15.46 -4.23
N ASP A 11 -19.96 -16.73 -3.87
CA ASP A 11 -19.58 -17.13 -2.50
C ASP A 11 -18.17 -16.62 -2.16
N ALA A 12 -17.25 -16.65 -3.12
CA ALA A 12 -15.91 -16.11 -2.95
C ALA A 12 -15.94 -14.59 -2.72
N MET A 13 -16.78 -13.88 -3.46
CA MET A 13 -16.93 -12.42 -3.33
C MET A 13 -17.59 -12.04 -2.00
N GLN A 14 -18.62 -12.76 -1.56
CA GLN A 14 -19.22 -12.56 -0.23
C GLN A 14 -18.21 -12.75 0.89
N ARG A 15 -17.36 -13.78 0.82
CA ARG A 15 -16.29 -14.00 1.81
C ARG A 15 -15.30 -12.85 1.84
N CYS A 16 -14.99 -12.23 0.70
CA CYS A 16 -14.12 -11.06 0.65
C CYS A 16 -14.76 -9.87 1.39
N PHE A 17 -16.05 -9.62 1.18
CA PHE A 17 -16.76 -8.57 1.92
C PHE A 17 -16.78 -8.83 3.44
N THR A 18 -17.09 -10.05 3.86
CA THR A 18 -17.05 -10.42 5.28
C THR A 18 -15.65 -10.25 5.88
N LEU A 19 -14.59 -10.64 5.17
CA LEU A 19 -13.22 -10.46 5.63
C LEU A 19 -12.87 -8.97 5.77
N LEU A 20 -13.29 -8.15 4.81
CA LEU A 20 -13.08 -6.71 4.82
C LEU A 20 -13.78 -6.01 6.01
N GLU A 21 -14.96 -6.48 6.41
CA GLU A 21 -15.68 -5.97 7.57
C GLU A 21 -14.99 -6.32 8.90
N ASN A 22 -14.30 -7.46 8.96
CA ASN A 22 -13.75 -8.01 10.20
C ASN A 22 -12.23 -7.81 10.37
N ILE A 23 -11.54 -7.22 9.38
CA ILE A 23 -10.10 -6.95 9.48
C ILE A 23 -9.78 -5.94 10.58
N GLY A 24 -8.84 -6.32 11.45
CA GLY A 24 -8.25 -5.48 12.50
C GLY A 24 -6.83 -4.99 12.16
N GLN A 25 -6.30 -4.10 12.99
CA GLN A 25 -4.99 -3.46 12.78
C GLN A 25 -3.79 -4.42 12.88
N GLY A 26 -3.98 -5.63 13.41
CA GLY A 26 -2.93 -6.66 13.55
C GLY A 26 -2.96 -7.75 12.48
N ASP A 27 -3.90 -7.68 11.53
CA ASP A 27 -4.04 -8.71 10.52
C ASP A 27 -2.99 -8.58 9.42
N ILE A 28 -2.53 -9.73 8.92
CA ILE A 28 -1.55 -9.81 7.83
C ILE A 28 -2.12 -9.21 6.54
N LEU A 29 -3.42 -9.45 6.30
CA LEU A 29 -4.13 -8.90 5.15
C LEU A 29 -4.56 -7.48 5.48
N ARG A 30 -4.27 -6.55 4.56
CA ARG A 30 -4.74 -5.18 4.66
C ARG A 30 -6.06 -5.03 3.91
N PRO A 31 -6.90 -4.04 4.28
CA PRO A 31 -8.13 -3.76 3.55
C PRO A 31 -7.90 -3.57 2.04
N GLY A 32 -6.78 -2.93 1.67
CA GLY A 32 -6.41 -2.72 0.27
C GLY A 32 -6.17 -4.01 -0.51
N ASP A 33 -5.62 -5.05 0.13
CA ASP A 33 -5.41 -6.35 -0.51
C ASP A 33 -6.75 -6.97 -0.92
N ILE A 34 -7.75 -6.90 -0.03
CA ILE A 34 -9.08 -7.43 -0.28
C ILE A 34 -9.82 -6.61 -1.34
N TYR A 35 -9.83 -5.28 -1.23
CA TYR A 35 -10.45 -4.43 -2.24
C TYR A 35 -9.86 -4.69 -3.62
N SER A 36 -8.54 -4.88 -3.71
CA SER A 36 -7.89 -5.18 -4.99
C SER A 36 -8.41 -6.46 -5.64
N LEU A 37 -8.66 -7.51 -4.84
CA LEU A 37 -9.22 -8.78 -5.31
C LEU A 37 -10.67 -8.62 -5.79
N ILE A 38 -11.50 -7.92 -5.00
CA ILE A 38 -12.91 -7.65 -5.34
C ILE A 38 -12.99 -6.85 -6.64
N ILE A 39 -12.24 -5.76 -6.75
CA ILE A 39 -12.26 -4.85 -7.90
C ILE A 39 -11.77 -5.59 -9.16
N ARG A 40 -10.68 -6.35 -9.09
CA ARG A 40 -10.20 -7.17 -10.22
C ARG A 40 -11.27 -8.16 -10.68
N GLY A 41 -11.93 -8.86 -9.74
CA GLY A 41 -13.01 -9.79 -10.06
C GLY A 41 -14.20 -9.10 -10.74
N LEU A 42 -14.65 -7.96 -10.23
CA LEU A 42 -15.74 -7.18 -10.81
C LEU A 42 -15.41 -6.67 -12.22
N VAL A 43 -14.16 -6.26 -12.46
CA VAL A 43 -13.70 -5.83 -13.79
C VAL A 43 -13.62 -7.01 -14.77
N MET A 44 -13.21 -8.20 -14.31
CA MET A 44 -13.24 -9.43 -15.13
C MET A 44 -14.67 -9.82 -15.52
N GLU A 45 -15.65 -9.55 -14.66
CA GLU A 45 -17.08 -9.77 -14.92
C GLU A 45 -17.77 -8.58 -15.62
N GLU A 46 -17.03 -7.56 -16.05
CA GLU A 46 -17.55 -6.34 -16.70
C GLU A 46 -18.56 -5.54 -15.85
N LYS A 47 -18.55 -5.74 -14.52
CA LYS A 47 -19.39 -5.04 -13.55
C LYS A 47 -18.76 -3.71 -13.13
N TYR A 48 -18.49 -2.83 -14.10
CA TYR A 48 -17.70 -1.60 -13.89
C TYR A 48 -18.29 -0.63 -12.87
N LYS A 49 -19.61 -0.51 -12.77
CA LYS A 49 -20.26 0.35 -11.76
C LYS A 49 -19.98 -0.13 -10.33
N ALA A 50 -20.09 -1.44 -10.10
CA ALA A 50 -19.79 -2.03 -8.81
C ALA A 50 -18.28 -1.91 -8.50
N ALA A 51 -17.42 -2.11 -9.50
CA ALA A 51 -15.98 -1.92 -9.35
C ALA A 51 -15.64 -0.47 -8.94
N LEU A 52 -16.32 0.53 -9.52
CA LEU A 52 -16.15 1.93 -9.15
C LEU A 52 -16.62 2.20 -7.71
N THR A 53 -17.76 1.64 -7.29
CA THR A 53 -18.22 1.76 -5.89
C THR A 53 -17.17 1.20 -4.93
N CYS A 54 -16.66 0.00 -5.17
CA CYS A 54 -15.61 -0.60 -4.34
C CYS A 54 -14.31 0.22 -4.38
N LEU A 55 -13.96 0.80 -5.53
CA LEU A 55 -12.79 1.69 -5.64
C LEU A 55 -12.96 2.94 -4.77
N ASN A 56 -14.13 3.58 -4.81
CA ASN A 56 -14.43 4.77 -4.01
C ASN A 56 -14.37 4.46 -2.50
N GLU A 57 -14.98 3.37 -2.07
CA GLU A 57 -14.88 2.89 -0.67
C GLU A 57 -13.43 2.60 -0.26
N MET A 58 -12.63 2.01 -1.16
CA MET A 58 -11.21 1.81 -0.93
C MET A 58 -10.49 3.14 -0.73
N LYS A 59 -10.75 4.15 -1.57
CA LYS A 59 -10.13 5.49 -1.41
C LYS A 59 -10.45 6.10 -0.05
N GLU A 60 -11.70 6.01 0.38
CA GLU A 60 -12.16 6.54 1.67
C GLU A 60 -11.51 5.82 2.85
N ARG A 61 -11.37 4.50 2.75
CA ARG A 61 -10.92 3.67 3.88
C ARG A 61 -9.40 3.65 4.07
N ILE A 62 -8.62 3.67 2.97
CA ILE A 62 -7.16 3.54 3.05
C ILE A 62 -6.40 4.75 2.50
N GLY A 63 -7.08 5.69 1.85
CA GLY A 63 -6.49 6.87 1.22
C GLY A 63 -6.24 6.70 -0.28
N ASP A 64 -6.60 7.73 -1.07
CA ASP A 64 -6.45 7.76 -2.53
C ASP A 64 -4.99 7.62 -2.98
N ASN A 65 -4.10 8.29 -2.24
CA ASN A 65 -2.66 8.37 -2.52
C ASN A 65 -1.88 7.06 -2.31
N ILE A 66 -2.54 5.96 -1.93
CA ILE A 66 -1.87 4.66 -1.79
C ILE A 66 -2.52 3.55 -2.61
N ILE A 67 -3.55 3.84 -3.40
CA ILE A 67 -4.29 2.85 -4.19
C ILE A 67 -3.40 2.15 -5.21
N PHE A 68 -2.46 2.88 -5.82
CA PHE A 68 -1.51 2.34 -6.80
C PHE A 68 -0.59 1.26 -6.22
N ARG A 69 -0.52 1.09 -4.90
CA ARG A 69 0.19 -0.03 -4.26
C ARG A 69 -0.56 -1.36 -4.39
N TYR A 70 -1.85 -1.31 -4.71
CA TYR A 70 -2.76 -2.47 -4.71
C TYR A 70 -3.40 -2.72 -6.08
N LEU A 71 -3.67 -1.66 -6.84
CA LEU A 71 -4.33 -1.74 -8.14
C LEU A 71 -3.42 -1.31 -9.28
N ASP A 72 -3.39 -2.14 -10.32
CA ASP A 72 -2.67 -1.88 -11.55
C ASP A 72 -3.34 -0.73 -12.33
N HIS A 73 -2.53 0.10 -12.98
CA HIS A 73 -3.02 1.24 -13.75
C HIS A 73 -4.04 0.83 -14.84
N GLU A 74 -3.88 -0.36 -15.43
CA GLU A 74 -4.80 -0.88 -16.46
C GLU A 74 -6.21 -1.12 -15.92
N ILE A 75 -6.35 -1.68 -14.71
CA ILE A 75 -7.65 -1.92 -14.06
C ILE A 75 -8.37 -0.59 -13.85
N LEU A 76 -7.62 0.35 -13.30
CA LEU A 76 -8.02 1.72 -13.04
C LEU A 76 -8.49 2.41 -14.33
N GLU A 77 -7.67 2.41 -15.38
CA GLU A 77 -8.01 2.99 -16.68
C GLU A 77 -9.27 2.34 -17.29
N LYS A 78 -9.39 1.02 -17.20
CA LYS A 78 -10.53 0.26 -17.74
C LYS A 78 -11.85 0.62 -17.07
N ILE A 79 -11.87 0.82 -15.75
CA ILE A 79 -13.08 1.26 -15.01
C ILE A 79 -13.53 2.63 -15.52
N TYR A 80 -12.63 3.61 -15.55
CA TYR A 80 -13.00 4.99 -15.86
C TYR A 80 -13.35 5.20 -17.33
N LYS A 81 -12.57 4.62 -18.27
CA LYS A 81 -12.88 4.69 -19.70
C LYS A 81 -14.23 4.07 -20.02
N THR A 82 -14.53 2.90 -19.45
CA THR A 82 -15.80 2.19 -19.75
C THR A 82 -17.01 2.94 -19.23
N LEU A 83 -16.86 3.67 -18.12
CA LEU A 83 -17.93 4.49 -17.55
C LEU A 83 -18.00 5.91 -18.15
N ASN A 84 -17.18 6.22 -19.17
CA ASN A 84 -17.03 7.55 -19.75
C ASN A 84 -16.75 8.65 -18.70
N LEU A 85 -16.03 8.29 -17.65
CA LEU A 85 -15.61 9.23 -16.61
C LEU A 85 -14.32 9.90 -17.09
N THR A 86 -14.33 11.23 -17.22
CA THR A 86 -13.12 11.99 -17.56
C THR A 86 -12.07 11.78 -16.48
N SER A 87 -10.85 11.39 -16.88
CA SER A 87 -9.67 11.11 -16.03
C SER A 87 -9.19 12.28 -15.15
N ILE A 88 -9.99 13.32 -14.89
CA ILE A 88 -9.61 14.50 -14.09
C ILE A 88 -9.32 14.11 -12.63
N GLU A 89 -9.82 12.97 -12.13
CA GLU A 89 -9.39 12.38 -10.86
C GLU A 89 -8.02 11.67 -10.92
N TYR A 90 -7.53 11.26 -12.09
CA TYR A 90 -6.23 10.58 -12.25
C TYR A 90 -5.04 11.53 -12.31
N ASP A 91 -5.26 12.72 -12.86
CA ASP A 91 -4.16 13.59 -13.26
C ASP A 91 -3.38 14.15 -12.05
N LYS A 92 -3.98 14.10 -10.86
CA LYS A 92 -3.33 14.54 -9.62
C LYS A 92 -2.23 13.60 -9.11
N HIS A 93 -2.17 12.36 -9.59
CA HIS A 93 -1.19 11.36 -9.11
C HIS A 93 -0.09 11.01 -10.11
N THR A 94 -0.19 11.48 -11.36
CA THR A 94 0.86 11.24 -12.38
C THR A 94 1.85 12.40 -12.47
N SER A 95 1.49 13.60 -11.99
CA SER A 95 2.35 14.79 -12.02
C SER A 95 3.38 14.88 -10.87
N ASP A 96 3.33 14.00 -9.86
CA ASP A 96 4.31 13.97 -8.76
C ASP A 96 5.49 13.02 -9.04
N LYS A 97 5.80 12.78 -10.32
CA LYS A 97 7.09 12.20 -10.70
C LYS A 97 8.05 13.34 -11.09
N ILE A 98 9.16 13.43 -10.34
CA ILE A 98 10.26 14.42 -10.35
C ILE A 98 10.02 15.50 -9.27
N THR A 99 10.58 15.38 -8.06
CA THR A 99 12.01 15.47 -7.79
C THR A 99 12.37 14.60 -6.58
N ILE A 100 13.07 13.48 -6.81
CA ILE A 100 13.92 12.91 -5.76
C ILE A 100 15.17 13.79 -5.78
N GLU A 101 15.13 14.85 -5.00
CA GLU A 101 16.34 15.54 -4.57
C GLU A 101 17.02 14.58 -3.59
N ASN A 102 18.11 13.99 -4.06
CA ASN A 102 19.07 13.29 -3.22
C ASN A 102 19.69 14.36 -2.32
N ASP A 103 19.01 14.69 -1.22
CA ASP A 103 19.64 15.45 -0.16
C ASP A 103 20.33 14.46 0.78
N ALA A 104 21.62 14.71 0.94
CA ALA A 104 22.57 13.84 1.58
C ALA A 104 22.08 13.40 2.96
N LEU A 105 22.18 12.09 3.20
CA LEU A 105 22.21 11.55 4.54
C LEU A 105 23.51 12.07 5.19
N ASP A 106 23.45 13.25 5.81
CA ASP A 106 24.52 13.75 6.68
C ASP A 106 24.61 12.80 7.89
N THR A 107 25.49 11.81 7.75
CA THR A 107 26.06 11.05 8.85
C THR A 107 26.70 12.02 9.85
N PRO A 108 26.33 12.03 11.14
CA PRO A 108 27.18 12.66 12.13
C PRO A 108 28.48 11.86 12.22
N THR A 109 29.55 12.48 11.73
CA THR A 109 30.95 12.06 11.86
C THR A 109 31.26 11.83 13.34
N TYR A 110 31.74 10.63 13.65
CA TYR A 110 32.41 10.32 14.91
C TYR A 110 33.66 11.20 15.02
N GLU A 111 33.59 12.27 15.81
CA GLU A 111 34.78 12.99 16.27
C GLU A 111 35.45 12.18 17.38
N GLY A 112 36.44 11.38 16.97
CA GLY A 112 37.47 10.90 17.87
C GLY A 112 38.35 12.07 18.30
N ASN A 113 38.31 12.43 19.59
CA ASN A 113 39.40 13.19 20.19
C ASN A 113 40.45 12.23 20.73
N ALA A 114 41.62 12.28 20.10
CA ALA A 114 42.83 11.58 20.48
C ALA A 114 43.34 12.07 21.85
N ILE A 115 43.48 11.10 22.76
CA ILE A 115 44.49 10.92 23.81
C ILE A 115 45.76 11.79 23.69
N ASP A 116 46.12 12.47 24.80
CA ASP A 116 47.43 12.50 25.48
C ASP A 116 47.32 13.51 26.65
N GLY A 117 47.75 13.35 27.89
CA GLY A 117 48.51 12.34 28.62
C GLY A 117 48.82 12.98 29.99
N ASN A 118 48.59 12.27 31.09
CA ASN A 118 49.50 12.30 32.24
C ASN A 118 49.19 11.16 33.20
N VAL A 119 50.19 10.28 33.29
CA VAL A 119 50.37 9.22 34.27
C VAL A 119 50.73 9.85 35.62
N SER A 120 50.16 9.31 36.70
CA SER A 120 50.72 9.22 38.06
C SER A 120 49.76 8.29 38.83
N ASP A 121 49.90 6.98 38.71
CA ASP A 121 50.87 6.09 39.38
C ASP A 121 50.56 5.83 40.87
N GLU A 122 50.22 4.57 41.10
CA GLU A 122 50.45 3.69 42.25
C GLU A 122 50.12 4.11 43.70
N THR A 123 49.20 3.32 44.29
CA THR A 123 49.20 2.70 45.63
C THR A 123 49.72 3.48 46.85
N ASN A 124 48.91 3.56 47.91
CA ASN A 124 49.33 2.97 49.20
C ASN A 124 48.16 2.67 50.15
N ASP A 125 48.24 1.47 50.72
CA ASP A 125 47.50 0.91 51.85
C ASP A 125 48.04 1.52 53.16
N CYS A 126 47.16 1.83 54.13
CA CYS A 126 47.41 1.97 55.58
C CYS A 126 46.11 2.27 56.35
#